data_AF-A0A7X9BKQ0-F1
#
_entry.id   AF-A0A7X9BKQ0-F1
#
_cell.length_a   1.000
_cell.length_b   1.000
_cell.length_c   1.000
_cell.angle_alpha   90.00
_cell.angle_beta   90.00
_cell.angle_gamma   90.00
#
_symmetry.space_group_name_H-M   'P 1'
#
loop_
_entity.id
_entity.type
_entity.pdbx_description
1 polymer ?
#
loop_
_entity_poly.entity_id
_entity_poly.type
_entity_poly.pdbx_seq_one_letter_code
_entity_poly.pdbx_strand_id
1 'polypeptide(L)'
;ICVFLLSFLPAVFFAQENLPIERYAIYVASNDGGKGREILRYAGTDANRLAQTMIDVGGVKVENSNILLDPSKKELDTYLRILSEKVVKNKSHTKRTEFVFYYSGHSDENALLLGNERYDYADLKASISAVPSDVHVVMLDSCFSGNFIRAKGGEKQKSFLVDDSTVVQGHAYLSSSSESESSQESDLIQASFFTHALITGLRGAADSSGDNKVSLNELYHYAFNETLLQTERSTIGPQHPSYNITLVGSGDLILTDITDSESIIVFPAEIEGRFFVRTSDGVLVSEVNKQRGSKMSLALNQGYYTIISIIGGLTQQTSVSLRSGVTYLLSSRDFVPVQTFSGRPRGGTEEKPDIYTDRYPDINTNRNEIMLIITNAAGISYNVDEDKTFVQESDAWNFR
;
A
#
# COMPACT_ATOMS: atom_id res chain seq x y z
N ILE A 1 -48.68 63.71 3.98
CA ILE A 1 -48.50 62.57 3.06
C ILE A 1 -47.16 62.77 2.36
N CYS A 2 -46.11 62.09 2.84
CA CYS A 2 -44.86 61.91 2.09
C CYS A 2 -44.68 60.40 1.96
N VAL A 3 -44.77 59.90 0.73
CA VAL A 3 -44.65 58.48 0.40
C VAL A 3 -43.17 58.18 0.20
N PHE A 4 -42.60 57.32 1.05
CA PHE A 4 -41.27 56.75 0.84
C PHE A 4 -41.40 55.53 -0.10
N LEU A 5 -40.85 55.62 -1.30
CA LEU A 5 -40.59 54.47 -2.16
C LEU A 5 -39.34 53.75 -1.65
N LEU A 6 -39.49 52.54 -1.10
CA LEU A 6 -38.37 51.61 -0.91
C LEU A 6 -38.13 50.85 -2.22
N SER A 7 -36.99 51.11 -2.85
CA SER A 7 -36.44 50.29 -3.93
C SER A 7 -35.78 49.04 -3.36
N PHE A 8 -36.37 47.87 -3.62
CA PHE A 8 -35.73 46.57 -3.37
C PHE A 8 -34.66 46.32 -4.43
N LEU A 9 -33.38 46.36 -4.03
CA LEU A 9 -32.28 45.80 -4.82
C LEU A 9 -32.15 44.30 -4.45
N PRO A 10 -32.12 43.38 -5.44
CA PRO A 10 -31.89 41.97 -5.15
C PRO A 10 -30.45 41.79 -4.67
N ALA A 11 -30.28 41.22 -3.48
CA ALA A 11 -28.99 40.77 -2.99
C ALA A 11 -28.49 39.63 -3.89
N VAL A 12 -27.49 39.92 -4.72
CA VAL A 12 -26.74 38.90 -5.45
C VAL A 12 -25.87 38.20 -4.41
N PHE A 13 -26.30 37.01 -3.96
CA PHE A 13 -25.43 36.10 -3.22
C PHE A 13 -24.35 35.61 -4.20
N PHE A 14 -23.15 36.17 -4.10
CA PHE A 14 -21.96 35.56 -4.69
C PHE A 14 -21.71 34.26 -3.93
N ALA A 15 -22.00 33.12 -4.57
CA ALA A 15 -21.49 31.84 -4.12
C ALA A 15 -19.96 31.97 -4.12
N GLN A 16 -19.34 31.87 -2.95
CA GLN A 16 -17.89 31.84 -2.84
C GLN A 16 -17.43 30.55 -3.53
N GLU A 17 -16.86 30.66 -4.74
CA GLU A 17 -16.29 29.51 -5.43
C GLU A 17 -15.19 28.92 -4.53
N ASN A 18 -15.47 27.76 -3.94
CA ASN A 18 -14.45 26.96 -3.27
C ASN A 18 -13.53 26.41 -4.36
N LEU A 19 -12.45 27.13 -4.64
CA LEU A 19 -11.45 26.69 -5.59
C LEU A 19 -10.89 25.31 -5.18
N PRO A 20 -10.64 24.40 -6.12
CA PRO A 20 -10.20 23.04 -5.81
C PRO A 20 -8.73 23.01 -5.34
N ILE A 21 -8.35 21.91 -4.69
CA ILE A 21 -6.96 21.49 -4.56
C ILE A 21 -6.58 20.79 -5.87
N GLU A 22 -5.48 21.21 -6.49
CA GLU A 22 -5.01 20.62 -7.73
C GLU A 22 -3.69 19.88 -7.49
N ARG A 23 -3.66 18.60 -7.86
CA ARG A 23 -2.50 17.73 -7.65
C ARG A 23 -1.82 17.38 -8.95
N TYR A 24 -0.50 17.39 -8.92
CA TYR A 24 0.38 17.03 -10.01
C TYR A 24 1.35 15.97 -9.55
N ALA A 25 1.61 14.95 -10.36
CA ALA A 25 2.44 13.84 -9.94
C ALA A 25 3.41 13.37 -11.02
N ILE A 26 4.61 12.98 -10.57
CA ILE A 26 5.59 12.22 -11.35
C ILE A 26 5.94 10.96 -10.56
N TYR A 27 5.74 9.81 -11.17
CA TYR A 27 6.10 8.50 -10.65
C TYR A 27 7.25 7.95 -11.50
N VAL A 28 8.41 7.76 -10.90
CA VAL A 28 9.61 7.27 -11.57
C VAL A 28 9.89 5.86 -11.11
N ALA A 29 10.13 4.96 -12.05
CA ALA A 29 10.66 3.63 -11.77
C ALA A 29 11.98 3.44 -12.51
N SER A 30 12.97 2.83 -11.86
CA SER A 30 14.19 2.37 -12.54
C SER A 30 14.53 0.95 -12.08
N ASN A 31 14.21 -0.02 -12.93
CA ASN A 31 14.54 -1.43 -12.69
C ASN A 31 16.03 -1.70 -12.96
N ASP A 32 16.60 -1.04 -13.98
CA ASP A 32 18.02 -1.17 -14.32
C ASP A 32 18.88 -0.15 -13.55
N GLY A 33 19.70 -0.64 -12.62
CA GLY A 33 20.67 0.17 -11.85
C GLY A 33 22.03 0.33 -12.54
N GLY A 34 22.13 -0.06 -13.79
CA GLY A 34 23.35 0.00 -14.60
C GLY A 34 24.28 -1.18 -14.35
N LYS A 35 25.47 -1.08 -14.96
CA LYS A 35 26.43 -2.19 -15.05
C LYS A 35 26.77 -2.79 -13.68
N GLY A 36 26.55 -4.11 -13.56
CA GLY A 36 26.93 -4.90 -12.39
C GLY A 36 25.86 -5.00 -11.30
N ARG A 37 24.65 -4.47 -11.53
CA ARG A 37 23.50 -4.60 -10.64
C ARG A 37 22.48 -5.58 -11.19
N GLU A 38 21.74 -6.22 -10.28
CA GLU A 38 20.57 -7.02 -10.64
C GLU A 38 19.44 -6.10 -11.10
N ILE A 39 18.66 -6.57 -12.07
CA ILE A 39 17.47 -5.86 -12.55
C ILE A 39 16.35 -6.10 -11.53
N LEU A 40 15.77 -5.03 -10.98
CA LEU A 40 14.62 -5.13 -10.07
C LEU A 40 13.40 -5.64 -10.82
N ARG A 41 12.55 -6.39 -10.12
CA ARG A 41 11.35 -6.99 -10.73
C ARG A 41 10.15 -6.08 -10.63
N TYR A 42 10.03 -5.31 -9.54
CA TYR A 42 8.76 -4.71 -9.17
C TYR A 42 8.72 -3.18 -9.15
N ALA A 43 9.83 -2.46 -9.31
CA ALA A 43 9.81 -0.99 -9.24
C ALA A 43 8.86 -0.35 -10.27
N GLY A 44 8.85 -0.88 -11.50
CA GLY A 44 7.89 -0.48 -12.53
C GLY A 44 6.42 -0.74 -12.16
N THR A 45 6.11 -1.91 -11.60
CA THR A 45 4.73 -2.23 -11.16
C THR A 45 4.31 -1.40 -9.95
N ASP A 46 5.24 -1.10 -9.06
CA ASP A 46 5.02 -0.30 -7.86
C ASP A 46 4.69 1.15 -8.21
N ALA A 47 5.45 1.77 -9.11
CA ALA A 47 5.12 3.11 -9.64
C ALA A 47 3.74 3.16 -10.29
N ASN A 48 3.38 2.16 -11.10
CA ASN A 48 2.06 2.08 -11.73
C ASN A 48 0.93 1.93 -10.70
N ARG A 49 1.08 1.06 -9.70
CA ARG A 49 0.06 0.84 -8.67
C ARG A 49 -0.13 2.05 -7.76
N LEU A 50 0.95 2.76 -7.43
CA LEU A 50 0.85 4.00 -6.66
C LEU A 50 0.19 5.11 -7.49
N ALA A 51 0.57 5.26 -8.77
CA ALA A 51 -0.08 6.21 -9.67
C ALA A 51 -1.58 5.95 -9.79
N GLN A 52 -1.97 4.69 -9.99
CA GLN A 52 -3.38 4.31 -10.04
C GLN A 52 -4.11 4.62 -8.73
N THR A 53 -3.50 4.32 -7.58
CA THR A 53 -4.09 4.61 -6.27
C THR A 53 -4.29 6.12 -6.06
N MET A 54 -3.35 6.94 -6.49
CA MET A 54 -3.48 8.40 -6.41
C MET A 54 -4.52 8.97 -7.37
N ILE A 55 -4.79 8.28 -8.48
CA ILE A 55 -5.92 8.60 -9.37
C ILE A 55 -7.25 8.18 -8.73
N ASP A 56 -7.32 6.96 -8.19
CA ASP A 56 -8.53 6.36 -7.63
C ASP A 56 -9.04 7.11 -6.38
N VAL A 57 -8.13 7.44 -5.46
CA VAL A 57 -8.49 7.97 -4.12
C VAL A 57 -7.64 9.18 -3.68
N GLY A 58 -6.57 9.47 -4.41
CA GLY A 58 -5.64 10.57 -4.10
C GLY A 58 -5.92 11.85 -4.87
N GLY A 59 -7.00 11.95 -5.64
CA GLY A 59 -7.41 13.18 -6.33
C GLY A 59 -6.42 13.70 -7.39
N VAL A 60 -5.46 12.88 -7.83
CA VAL A 60 -4.58 13.21 -8.97
C VAL A 60 -5.35 12.93 -10.25
N LYS A 61 -5.62 13.95 -11.05
CA LYS A 61 -6.26 13.75 -12.36
C LYS A 61 -5.33 12.99 -13.30
N VAL A 62 -5.90 12.17 -14.19
CA VAL A 62 -5.15 11.35 -15.15
C VAL A 62 -4.18 12.22 -15.97
N GLU A 63 -4.62 13.39 -16.44
CA GLU A 63 -3.77 14.31 -17.21
C GLU A 63 -2.64 14.97 -16.40
N ASN A 64 -2.67 14.88 -15.08
CA ASN A 64 -1.66 15.39 -14.17
C ASN A 64 -0.76 14.27 -13.59
N SER A 65 -1.02 13.01 -13.95
CA SER A 65 -0.30 11.82 -13.50
C SER A 65 0.68 11.36 -14.58
N ASN A 66 1.98 11.51 -14.33
CA ASN A 66 3.03 11.14 -15.28
C ASN A 66 3.85 9.98 -14.73
N ILE A 67 3.96 8.88 -15.49
CA ILE A 67 4.75 7.70 -15.11
C ILE A 67 5.94 7.59 -16.07
N LEU A 68 7.14 7.51 -15.51
CA LEU A 68 8.40 7.38 -16.24
C LEU A 68 9.06 6.06 -15.85
N LEU A 69 9.21 5.14 -16.80
CA LEU A 69 9.82 3.83 -16.61
C LEU A 69 11.22 3.81 -17.23
N ASP A 70 12.21 3.52 -16.41
CA ASP A 70 13.64 3.56 -16.74
C ASP A 70 14.07 4.85 -17.49
N PRO A 71 13.69 6.06 -17.00
CA PRO A 71 13.99 7.28 -17.72
C PRO A 71 15.47 7.66 -17.61
N SER A 72 15.95 8.43 -18.58
CA SER A 72 17.22 9.17 -18.42
C SER A 72 17.08 10.35 -17.46
N LYS A 73 18.19 10.88 -16.92
CA LYS A 73 18.16 12.12 -16.13
C LYS A 73 17.55 13.27 -16.93
N LYS A 74 17.91 13.39 -18.21
CA LYS A 74 17.42 14.43 -19.12
C LYS A 74 15.90 14.34 -19.32
N GLU A 75 15.38 13.13 -19.41
CA GLU A 75 13.94 12.91 -19.54
C GLU A 75 13.21 13.33 -18.27
N LEU A 76 13.70 12.94 -17.09
CA LEU A 76 13.13 13.37 -15.83
C LEU A 76 13.14 14.91 -15.67
N ASP A 77 14.27 15.55 -15.94
CA ASP A 77 14.41 17.02 -15.96
C ASP A 77 13.38 17.66 -16.91
N THR A 78 13.13 17.04 -18.07
CA THR A 78 12.17 17.52 -19.07
C THR A 78 10.73 17.46 -18.54
N TYR A 79 10.34 16.36 -17.90
CA TYR A 79 8.99 16.22 -17.34
C TYR A 79 8.76 17.13 -16.14
N LEU A 80 9.76 17.34 -15.28
CA LEU A 80 9.70 18.33 -14.19
C LEU A 80 9.42 19.74 -14.73
N ARG A 81 10.10 20.14 -15.82
CA ARG A 81 9.85 21.42 -16.49
C ARG A 81 8.45 21.52 -17.08
N ILE A 82 8.01 20.50 -17.83
CA ILE A 82 6.66 20.47 -18.44
C ILE A 82 5.58 20.60 -17.37
N LEU A 83 5.72 19.86 -16.27
CA LEU A 83 4.77 19.91 -15.16
C LEU A 83 4.81 21.27 -14.46
N SER A 84 6.00 21.86 -14.28
CA SER A 84 6.14 23.21 -13.71
C SER A 84 5.40 24.27 -14.53
N GLU A 85 5.53 24.24 -15.86
CA GLU A 85 4.79 25.14 -16.76
C GLU A 85 3.27 24.96 -16.60
N LYS A 86 2.80 23.72 -16.42
CA LYS A 86 1.39 23.40 -16.19
C LYS A 86 0.88 23.94 -14.85
N VAL A 87 1.66 23.78 -13.77
CA VAL A 87 1.35 24.32 -12.44
C VAL A 87 1.20 25.83 -12.49
N VAL A 88 2.16 26.54 -13.09
CA VAL A 88 2.11 28.01 -13.23
C VAL A 88 0.86 28.47 -13.98
N LYS A 89 0.54 27.81 -15.10
CA LYS A 89 -0.62 28.15 -15.93
C LYS A 89 -1.94 28.02 -15.17
N ASN A 90 -2.04 27.05 -14.27
CA ASN A 90 -3.29 26.72 -13.59
C ASN A 90 -3.42 27.36 -12.19
N LYS A 91 -2.35 27.93 -11.63
CA LYS A 91 -2.29 28.41 -10.24
C LYS A 91 -3.41 29.38 -9.85
N SER A 92 -3.84 30.26 -10.76
CA SER A 92 -4.92 31.24 -10.50
C SER A 92 -6.31 30.63 -10.36
N HIS A 93 -6.49 29.34 -10.68
CA HIS A 93 -7.78 28.64 -10.68
C HIS A 93 -7.90 27.62 -9.53
N THR A 94 -6.98 27.65 -8.57
CA THR A 94 -6.86 26.62 -7.54
C THR A 94 -6.66 27.25 -6.17
N LYS A 95 -7.19 26.62 -5.11
CA LYS A 95 -6.97 27.05 -3.72
C LYS A 95 -5.56 26.70 -3.24
N ARG A 96 -5.06 25.55 -3.67
CA ARG A 96 -3.75 25.01 -3.32
C ARG A 96 -3.28 24.08 -4.43
N THR A 97 -1.99 24.11 -4.71
CA THR A 97 -1.31 23.19 -5.63
C THR A 97 -0.40 22.26 -4.87
N GLU A 98 -0.46 20.96 -5.16
CA GLU A 98 0.39 19.95 -4.53
C GLU A 98 1.14 19.18 -5.60
N PHE A 99 2.42 18.95 -5.37
CA PHE A 99 3.27 18.12 -6.21
C PHE A 99 3.67 16.85 -5.48
N VAL A 100 3.37 15.70 -6.09
CA VAL A 100 3.76 14.38 -5.63
C VAL A 100 4.89 13.86 -6.50
N PHE A 101 6.03 13.56 -5.90
CA PHE A 101 7.13 12.88 -6.57
C PHE A 101 7.30 11.51 -5.93
N TYR A 102 7.29 10.46 -6.75
CA TYR A 102 7.60 9.11 -6.30
C TYR A 102 8.77 8.56 -7.11
N TYR A 103 9.68 7.86 -6.44
CA TYR A 103 10.72 7.07 -7.10
C TYR A 103 10.77 5.67 -6.49
N SER A 104 10.85 4.65 -7.34
CA SER A 104 11.26 3.30 -6.93
C SER A 104 12.38 2.82 -7.84
N GLY A 105 13.44 2.27 -7.25
CA GLY A 105 14.56 1.80 -8.06
C GLY A 105 15.87 1.71 -7.31
N HIS A 106 16.95 1.65 -8.08
CA HIS A 106 18.30 1.61 -7.54
C HIS A 106 18.81 2.99 -7.12
N SER A 107 19.47 3.05 -5.97
CA SER A 107 20.21 4.23 -5.55
C SER A 107 21.46 3.83 -4.78
N ASP A 108 22.36 4.80 -4.62
CA ASP A 108 23.48 4.70 -3.71
C ASP A 108 23.45 5.82 -2.67
N GLU A 109 24.54 6.01 -1.94
CA GLU A 109 24.61 6.96 -0.85
C GLU A 109 24.41 8.42 -1.30
N ASN A 110 24.62 8.73 -2.59
CA ASN A 110 24.66 10.09 -3.11
C ASN A 110 23.66 10.38 -4.23
N ALA A 111 23.15 9.36 -4.93
CA ALA A 111 22.35 9.56 -6.14
C ALA A 111 21.30 8.46 -6.36
N LEU A 112 20.25 8.84 -7.09
CA LEU A 112 19.43 7.86 -7.82
C LEU A 112 20.23 7.30 -9.00
N LEU A 113 20.06 6.02 -9.27
CA LEU A 113 20.64 5.36 -10.44
C LEU A 113 19.55 5.19 -11.50
N LEU A 114 19.81 5.75 -12.68
CA LEU A 114 18.91 5.78 -13.81
C LEU A 114 19.60 5.04 -14.98
N GLY A 115 19.62 3.71 -14.91
CA GLY A 115 20.48 2.90 -15.77
C GLY A 115 21.96 3.20 -15.51
N ASN A 116 22.66 3.66 -16.54
CA ASN A 116 24.09 4.03 -16.43
C ASN A 116 24.30 5.50 -16.00
N GLU A 117 23.23 6.28 -15.84
CA GLU A 117 23.31 7.66 -15.38
C GLU A 117 23.06 7.75 -13.87
N ARG A 118 23.63 8.79 -13.25
CA ARG A 118 23.41 9.13 -11.84
C ARG A 118 22.65 10.45 -11.77
N TYR A 119 21.73 10.55 -10.81
CA TYR A 119 21.09 11.80 -10.45
C TYR A 119 21.34 12.11 -8.98
N ASP A 120 22.33 12.97 -8.72
CA ASP A 120 22.74 13.34 -7.37
C ASP A 120 21.61 13.92 -6.54
N TYR A 121 21.51 13.53 -5.27
CA TYR A 121 20.42 13.93 -4.38
C TYR A 121 20.31 15.44 -4.18
N ALA A 122 21.43 16.16 -4.20
CA ALA A 122 21.43 17.62 -4.10
C ALA A 122 20.75 18.25 -5.33
N ASP A 123 21.11 17.80 -6.53
CA ASP A 123 20.54 18.29 -7.78
C ASP A 123 19.08 17.87 -7.93
N LEU A 124 18.75 16.62 -7.56
CA LEU A 124 17.37 16.13 -7.55
C LEU A 124 16.49 16.97 -6.62
N LYS A 125 16.97 17.24 -5.40
CA LYS A 125 16.24 18.05 -4.43
C LYS A 125 16.04 19.47 -4.93
N ALA A 126 17.04 20.06 -5.58
CA ALA A 126 16.92 21.36 -6.22
C ALA A 126 15.89 21.36 -7.36
N SER A 127 15.91 20.36 -8.25
CA SER A 127 14.95 20.24 -9.34
C SER A 127 13.52 20.01 -8.85
N ILE A 128 13.31 19.17 -7.83
CA ILE A 128 11.99 18.97 -7.22
C ILE A 128 11.49 20.26 -6.57
N SER A 129 12.37 20.96 -5.84
CA SER A 129 12.03 22.21 -5.15
C SER A 129 11.73 23.36 -6.12
N ALA A 130 12.22 23.29 -7.36
CA ALA A 130 11.95 24.26 -8.42
C ALA A 130 10.53 24.15 -9.00
N VAL A 131 9.81 23.04 -8.75
CA VAL A 131 8.41 22.89 -9.16
C VAL A 131 7.55 23.88 -8.34
N PRO A 132 6.79 24.81 -8.97
CA PRO A 132 6.17 25.95 -8.29
C PRO A 132 4.81 25.63 -7.63
N SER A 133 4.74 24.50 -6.92
CA SER A 133 3.60 24.09 -6.10
C SER A 133 3.69 24.63 -4.68
N ASP A 134 2.56 24.66 -3.96
CA ASP A 134 2.52 25.12 -2.57
C ASP A 134 2.99 24.04 -1.59
N VAL A 135 2.73 22.76 -1.90
CA VAL A 135 3.18 21.59 -1.12
C VAL A 135 3.93 20.59 -2.01
N HIS A 136 5.03 20.03 -1.51
CA HIS A 136 5.76 18.93 -2.14
C HIS A 136 5.68 17.68 -1.25
N VAL A 137 5.22 16.56 -1.80
CA VAL A 137 5.25 15.25 -1.16
C VAL A 137 6.17 14.35 -1.97
N VAL A 138 7.33 14.00 -1.42
CA VAL A 138 8.33 13.16 -2.09
C VAL A 138 8.42 11.82 -1.37
N MET A 139 8.27 10.74 -2.11
CA MET A 139 8.32 9.37 -1.61
C MET A 139 9.42 8.62 -2.37
N LEU A 140 10.45 8.16 -1.68
CA LEU A 140 11.59 7.45 -2.27
C LEU A 140 11.61 6.01 -1.76
N ASP A 141 11.57 5.06 -2.68
CA ASP A 141 11.62 3.62 -2.42
C ASP A 141 12.87 3.00 -3.03
N SER A 142 13.99 3.20 -2.34
CA SER A 142 15.31 2.80 -2.81
C SER A 142 16.32 2.71 -1.66
N CYS A 143 17.39 1.92 -1.82
CA CYS A 143 18.43 1.78 -0.77
C CYS A 143 19.12 3.11 -0.47
N PHE A 144 19.47 3.39 0.78
CA PHE A 144 20.14 4.65 1.17
C PHE A 144 19.34 5.94 0.88
N SER A 145 18.05 5.83 0.55
CA SER A 145 17.17 6.98 0.25
C SER A 145 17.07 7.97 1.43
N GLY A 146 17.35 7.53 2.66
CA GLY A 146 17.46 8.41 3.83
C GLY A 146 18.51 9.52 3.69
N ASN A 147 19.50 9.36 2.81
CA ASN A 147 20.50 10.41 2.55
C ASN A 147 19.92 11.63 1.80
N PHE A 148 18.88 11.43 0.96
CA PHE A 148 18.16 12.54 0.32
C PHE A 148 17.52 13.49 1.35
N ILE A 149 16.95 12.91 2.42
CA ILE A 149 16.33 13.67 3.51
C ILE A 149 17.36 14.55 4.21
N ARG A 150 18.56 14.01 4.48
CA ARG A 150 19.62 14.71 5.23
C ARG A 150 20.42 15.71 4.45
N ALA A 151 20.44 15.63 3.12
CA ALA A 151 21.13 16.60 2.27
C ALA A 151 20.63 18.03 2.58
N LYS A 152 21.37 18.75 3.45
CA LYS A 152 21.09 20.13 3.84
C LYS A 152 21.64 21.04 2.74
N GLY A 153 20.77 21.66 1.95
CA GLY A 153 21.17 22.52 0.82
C GLY A 153 20.36 23.80 0.64
N GLY A 154 19.43 24.13 1.54
CA GLY A 154 18.66 25.38 1.47
C GLY A 154 19.12 26.39 2.51
N GLU A 155 19.30 27.66 2.11
CA GLU A 155 19.30 28.77 3.05
C GLU A 155 17.96 28.77 3.82
N LYS A 156 18.01 29.03 5.14
CA LYS A 156 16.81 29.32 5.92
C LYS A 156 16.15 30.56 5.33
N GLN A 157 15.16 30.41 4.45
CA GLN A 157 14.25 31.52 4.17
C GLN A 157 13.57 31.87 5.49
N LYS A 158 13.73 33.14 5.91
CA LYS A 158 13.06 33.67 7.09
C LYS A 158 11.57 33.38 6.94
N SER A 159 10.95 32.80 7.96
CA SER A 159 9.49 32.80 8.08
C SER A 159 9.03 34.24 7.91
N PHE A 160 8.49 34.56 6.74
CA PHE A 160 7.59 35.68 6.66
C PHE A 160 6.44 35.35 7.60
N LEU A 161 6.05 36.32 8.42
CA LEU A 161 4.81 36.26 9.18
C LEU A 161 3.69 36.17 8.15
N VAL A 162 3.33 34.95 7.75
CA VAL A 162 2.17 34.69 6.91
C VAL A 162 0.99 34.64 7.87
N ASP A 163 0.27 35.76 7.88
CA ASP A 163 -1.04 35.99 8.46
C ASP A 163 -1.91 34.72 8.39
N ASP A 164 -2.53 34.34 9.52
CA ASP A 164 -3.58 33.32 9.76
C ASP A 164 -4.03 32.43 8.57
N SER A 165 -3.07 31.83 7.86
CA SER A 165 -3.37 31.18 6.58
C SER A 165 -3.79 29.74 6.82
N THR A 166 -4.99 29.41 6.37
CA THR A 166 -5.54 28.04 6.33
C THR A 166 -4.90 27.18 5.23
N VAL A 167 -3.85 27.68 4.56
CA VAL A 167 -3.22 27.04 3.40
C VAL A 167 -1.91 26.41 3.84
N VAL A 168 -1.87 25.08 3.84
CA VAL A 168 -0.65 24.30 4.11
C VAL A 168 0.38 24.54 3.00
N GLN A 169 1.63 24.83 3.36
CA GLN A 169 2.77 24.98 2.45
C GLN A 169 4.02 24.26 2.96
N GLY A 170 4.92 23.86 2.07
CA GLY A 170 6.23 23.29 2.42
C GLY A 170 6.46 21.89 1.83
N HIS A 171 7.30 21.08 2.47
CA HIS A 171 7.68 19.76 1.95
C HIS A 171 7.51 18.63 2.96
N ALA A 172 7.20 17.45 2.44
CA ALA A 172 7.19 16.18 3.16
C ALA A 172 8.02 15.16 2.36
N TYR A 173 9.05 14.62 2.99
CA TYR A 173 9.90 13.59 2.42
C TYR A 173 9.71 12.28 3.18
N LEU A 174 9.41 11.20 2.46
CA LEU A 174 9.29 9.84 2.95
C LEU A 174 10.29 8.97 2.20
N SER A 175 10.92 8.06 2.92
CA SER A 175 12.02 7.22 2.45
C SER A 175 11.81 5.80 2.94
N SER A 176 11.93 4.80 2.08
CA SER A 176 11.70 3.39 2.40
C SER A 176 12.71 2.83 3.41
N SER A 177 13.93 3.36 3.45
CA SER A 177 14.96 2.92 4.37
C SER A 177 15.70 4.09 5.01
N SER A 178 16.43 3.81 6.09
CA SER A 178 17.42 4.71 6.65
C SER A 178 18.68 4.80 5.75
N GLU A 179 19.64 5.62 6.17
CA GLU A 179 20.91 5.89 5.48
C GLU A 179 21.86 4.71 5.34
N SER A 180 21.63 3.62 6.07
CA SER A 180 22.55 2.47 6.11
C SER A 180 21.81 1.14 5.94
N GLU A 181 20.52 1.20 5.63
CA GLU A 181 19.67 0.04 5.45
C GLU A 181 19.32 -0.16 3.98
N SER A 182 19.11 -1.42 3.62
CA SER A 182 18.66 -1.81 2.30
C SER A 182 17.14 -1.73 2.21
N SER A 183 16.63 -1.30 1.06
CA SER A 183 15.23 -1.48 0.68
C SER A 183 15.04 -2.85 0.04
N GLN A 184 13.90 -3.49 0.31
CA GLN A 184 13.65 -4.88 -0.05
C GLN A 184 12.41 -5.03 -0.94
N GLU A 185 12.49 -5.91 -1.94
CA GLU A 185 11.36 -6.40 -2.73
C GLU A 185 11.08 -7.88 -2.44
N SER A 186 9.83 -8.31 -2.66
CA SER A 186 9.40 -9.67 -2.35
C SER A 186 8.53 -10.26 -3.46
N ASP A 187 8.92 -11.46 -3.91
CA ASP A 187 8.16 -12.23 -4.89
C ASP A 187 6.79 -12.69 -4.35
N LEU A 188 6.64 -12.78 -3.01
CA LEU A 188 5.39 -13.21 -2.37
C LEU A 188 4.29 -12.14 -2.46
N ILE A 189 4.67 -10.88 -2.28
CA ILE A 189 3.76 -9.72 -2.40
C ILE A 189 3.83 -9.08 -3.79
N GLN A 190 4.84 -9.44 -4.60
CA GLN A 190 5.12 -8.89 -5.93
C GLN A 190 5.24 -7.37 -5.92
N ALA A 191 5.98 -6.85 -4.94
CA ALA A 191 6.17 -5.43 -4.66
C ALA A 191 7.35 -5.23 -3.70
N SER A 192 7.80 -3.98 -3.55
CA SER A 192 8.55 -3.58 -2.36
C SER A 192 7.65 -3.53 -1.13
N PHE A 193 8.22 -3.82 0.05
CA PHE A 193 7.45 -3.79 1.30
C PHE A 193 6.93 -2.38 1.61
N PHE A 194 7.77 -1.36 1.40
CA PHE A 194 7.41 0.02 1.68
C PHE A 194 6.33 0.54 0.74
N THR A 195 6.47 0.32 -0.58
CA THR A 195 5.44 0.77 -1.53
C THR A 195 4.13 0.01 -1.35
N HIS A 196 4.18 -1.29 -1.06
CA HIS A 196 2.98 -2.06 -0.73
C HIS A 196 2.23 -1.48 0.49
N ALA A 197 2.98 -1.12 1.54
CA ALA A 197 2.41 -0.50 2.73
C ALA A 197 1.86 0.91 2.45
N LEU A 198 2.55 1.73 1.64
CA LEU A 198 2.03 3.04 1.22
C LEU A 198 0.71 2.91 0.47
N ILE A 199 0.62 2.02 -0.52
CA ILE A 199 -0.59 1.82 -1.32
C ILE A 199 -1.74 1.34 -0.45
N THR A 200 -1.49 0.35 0.41
CA THR A 200 -2.51 -0.17 1.32
C THR A 200 -2.98 0.90 2.31
N GLY A 201 -2.05 1.68 2.86
CA GLY A 201 -2.34 2.81 3.73
C GLY A 201 -3.20 3.88 3.06
N LEU A 202 -2.81 4.34 1.86
CA LEU A 202 -3.53 5.33 1.05
C LEU A 202 -4.95 4.88 0.69
N ARG A 203 -5.19 3.58 0.54
CA ARG A 203 -6.53 3.02 0.30
C ARG A 203 -7.42 3.01 1.53
N GLY A 204 -6.94 3.46 2.69
CA GLY A 204 -7.72 3.65 3.90
C GLY A 204 -7.27 2.81 5.10
N ALA A 205 -6.34 1.86 4.91
CA ALA A 205 -5.84 1.06 6.04
C ALA A 205 -5.07 1.90 7.08
N ALA A 206 -4.57 3.07 6.67
CA ALA A 206 -3.88 4.01 7.54
C ALA A 206 -4.84 4.96 8.31
N ASP A 207 -6.15 5.02 7.96
CA ASP A 207 -7.13 5.88 8.63
C ASP A 207 -7.36 5.41 10.08
N SER A 208 -6.54 5.95 10.98
CA SER A 208 -6.58 5.65 12.40
C SER A 208 -7.64 6.47 13.12
N SER A 209 -8.02 7.62 12.53
CA SER A 209 -9.04 8.53 13.05
C SER A 209 -10.48 8.04 12.79
N GLY A 210 -10.66 7.22 11.75
CA GLY A 210 -11.94 6.67 11.32
C GLY A 210 -12.84 7.66 10.55
N ASP A 211 -12.26 8.73 10.02
CA ASP A 211 -12.94 9.81 9.30
C ASP A 211 -12.99 9.60 7.77
N ASN A 212 -12.53 8.43 7.29
CA ASN A 212 -12.41 8.03 5.89
C ASN A 212 -11.40 8.87 5.09
N LYS A 213 -10.48 9.55 5.77
CA LYS A 213 -9.35 10.25 5.15
C LYS A 213 -8.06 9.68 5.68
N VAL A 214 -7.01 9.78 4.87
CA VAL A 214 -5.66 9.43 5.30
C VAL A 214 -4.81 10.67 5.27
N SER A 215 -4.40 11.12 6.45
CA SER A 215 -3.41 12.17 6.57
C SER A 215 -1.99 11.68 6.26
N LEU A 216 -1.09 12.61 5.95
CA LEU A 216 0.33 12.35 5.78
C LEU A 216 0.95 11.65 7.00
N ASN A 217 0.57 12.07 8.21
CA ASN A 217 1.08 11.51 9.46
C ASN A 217 0.60 10.06 9.66
N GLU A 218 -0.68 9.81 9.41
CA GLU A 218 -1.26 8.47 9.46
C GLU A 218 -0.61 7.52 8.46
N LEU A 219 -0.46 7.97 7.21
CA LEU A 219 0.23 7.18 6.19
C LEU A 219 1.65 6.83 6.60
N TYR A 220 2.39 7.80 7.14
CA TYR A 220 3.74 7.56 7.63
C TYR A 220 3.76 6.50 8.73
N HIS A 221 2.94 6.65 9.78
CA HIS A 221 2.90 5.70 10.88
C HIS A 221 2.52 4.29 10.42
N TYR A 222 1.55 4.19 9.52
CA TYR A 222 1.15 2.91 8.94
C TYR A 222 2.29 2.28 8.12
N ALA A 223 2.86 3.03 7.16
CA ALA A 223 3.91 2.52 6.29
C ALA A 223 5.17 2.13 7.07
N PHE A 224 5.54 2.89 8.10
CA PHE A 224 6.66 2.56 8.99
C PHE A 224 6.43 1.21 9.70
N ASN A 225 5.29 1.06 10.38
CA ASN A 225 4.99 -0.13 11.15
C ASN A 225 4.87 -1.38 10.28
N GLU A 226 4.14 -1.30 9.16
CA GLU A 226 3.96 -2.45 8.27
C GLU A 226 5.27 -2.85 7.58
N THR A 227 6.09 -1.89 7.15
CA THR A 227 7.40 -2.19 6.56
C THR A 227 8.30 -2.90 7.57
N LEU A 228 8.37 -2.38 8.81
CA LEU A 228 9.19 -2.98 9.86
C LEU A 228 8.69 -4.38 10.22
N LEU A 229 7.39 -4.55 10.42
CA LEU A 229 6.78 -5.85 10.77
C LEU A 229 7.06 -6.93 9.71
N GLN A 230 7.04 -6.57 8.43
CA GLN A 230 7.29 -7.51 7.34
C GLN A 230 8.79 -7.82 7.15
N THR A 231 9.68 -6.92 7.55
CA THR A 231 11.13 -7.03 7.31
C THR A 231 11.94 -7.44 8.55
N GLU A 232 11.40 -7.33 9.76
CA GLU A 232 12.14 -7.61 11.02
C GLU A 232 12.73 -9.03 11.08
N ARG A 233 12.14 -9.98 10.35
CA ARG A 233 12.57 -11.40 10.28
C ARG A 233 13.16 -11.79 8.92
N SER A 234 13.35 -10.83 8.02
CA SER A 234 13.95 -11.13 6.73
C SER A 234 15.44 -11.47 6.90
N THR A 235 15.99 -12.24 5.96
CA THR A 235 17.42 -12.56 5.98
C THR A 235 18.33 -11.36 5.70
N ILE A 236 17.77 -10.28 5.16
CA ILE A 236 18.48 -9.01 4.89
C ILE A 236 18.51 -8.14 6.15
N GLY A 237 17.52 -8.30 7.03
CA GLY A 237 17.37 -7.55 8.28
C GLY A 237 16.19 -6.57 8.25
N PRO A 238 15.94 -5.88 9.37
CA PRO A 238 14.86 -4.90 9.46
C PRO A 238 15.08 -3.73 8.51
N GLN A 239 13.98 -3.13 8.07
CA GLN A 239 13.97 -1.91 7.27
C GLN A 239 13.18 -0.84 8.03
N HIS A 240 13.80 0.32 8.29
CA HIS A 240 13.17 1.44 8.98
C HIS A 240 12.94 2.60 8.01
N PRO A 241 11.69 2.84 7.56
CA PRO A 241 11.37 4.03 6.80
C PRO A 241 11.74 5.32 7.55
N SER A 242 12.17 6.34 6.82
CA SER A 242 12.58 7.64 7.36
C SER A 242 11.70 8.75 6.81
N TYR A 243 11.54 9.85 7.57
CA TYR A 243 10.69 10.97 7.16
C TYR A 243 11.25 12.32 7.59
N ASN A 244 10.91 13.37 6.83
CA ASN A 244 11.13 14.76 7.20
C ASN A 244 9.97 15.61 6.69
N ILE A 245 9.25 16.22 7.62
CA ILE A 245 8.09 17.06 7.31
C ILE A 245 8.40 18.47 7.78
N THR A 246 8.35 19.42 6.86
CA THR A 246 8.43 20.86 7.13
C THR A 246 7.23 21.50 6.45
N LEU A 247 6.08 21.42 7.12
CA LEU A 247 4.84 22.05 6.68
C LEU A 247 4.48 23.20 7.61
N VAL A 248 4.02 24.29 7.04
CA VAL A 248 3.47 25.45 7.75
C VAL A 248 2.00 25.64 7.36
N GLY A 249 1.19 26.16 8.28
CA GLY A 249 -0.27 26.27 8.12
C GLY A 249 -1.02 25.45 9.17
N SER A 250 -2.34 25.57 9.18
CA SER A 250 -3.21 24.86 10.14
C SER A 250 -3.80 23.58 9.52
N GLY A 251 -3.70 22.46 10.26
CA GLY A 251 -4.29 21.16 9.89
C GLY A 251 -3.30 20.20 9.22
N ASP A 252 -3.66 18.91 9.25
CA ASP A 252 -2.87 17.86 8.60
C ASP A 252 -3.06 17.86 7.08
N LEU A 253 -2.01 17.49 6.35
CA LEU A 253 -2.10 17.28 4.91
C LEU A 253 -2.83 15.96 4.63
N ILE A 254 -4.09 16.05 4.20
CA ILE A 254 -4.87 14.88 3.75
C ILE A 254 -4.35 14.42 2.39
N LEU A 255 -3.92 13.17 2.27
CA LEU A 255 -3.42 12.58 1.02
C LEU A 255 -4.50 11.82 0.26
N THR A 256 -5.42 11.15 0.93
CA THR A 256 -6.57 10.49 0.29
C THR A 256 -7.85 10.74 1.07
N ASP A 257 -8.96 10.76 0.35
CA ASP A 257 -10.31 10.75 0.90
C ASP A 257 -11.06 9.63 0.19
N ILE A 258 -11.42 8.59 0.94
CA ILE A 258 -12.05 7.40 0.37
C ILE A 258 -13.58 7.50 0.38
N THR A 259 -14.16 8.59 0.90
CA THR A 259 -15.61 8.78 1.04
C THR A 259 -16.34 8.65 -0.30
N ASP A 260 -15.76 9.21 -1.37
CA ASP A 260 -16.33 9.21 -2.72
C ASP A 260 -15.71 8.14 -3.63
N SER A 261 -14.99 7.17 -3.06
CA SER A 261 -14.38 6.09 -3.84
C SER A 261 -15.43 5.21 -4.52
N GLU A 262 -15.05 4.58 -5.64
CA GLU A 262 -15.97 3.73 -6.42
C GLU A 262 -16.57 2.61 -5.58
N SER A 263 -15.79 1.95 -4.73
CA SER A 263 -16.31 0.93 -3.83
C SER A 263 -15.46 0.81 -2.58
N ILE A 264 -16.10 0.46 -1.46
CA ILE A 264 -15.45 0.37 -0.15
C ILE A 264 -15.76 -0.99 0.46
N ILE A 265 -14.74 -1.67 0.95
CA ILE A 265 -14.89 -2.78 1.89
C ILE A 265 -14.74 -2.24 3.30
N VAL A 266 -15.72 -2.51 4.17
CA VAL A 266 -15.67 -2.15 5.58
C VAL A 266 -15.41 -3.40 6.40
N PHE A 267 -14.34 -3.35 7.19
CA PHE A 267 -13.97 -4.32 8.20
C PHE A 267 -14.53 -3.82 9.55
N PRO A 268 -15.58 -4.44 10.11
CA PRO A 268 -16.17 -4.00 11.37
C PRO A 268 -15.22 -4.06 12.58
N ALA A 269 -15.65 -3.47 13.69
CA ALA A 269 -14.87 -3.46 14.93
C ALA A 269 -14.65 -4.86 15.51
N GLU A 270 -15.60 -5.77 15.32
CA GLU A 270 -15.56 -7.13 15.84
C GLU A 270 -14.63 -8.08 15.09
N ILE A 271 -14.26 -7.76 13.84
CA ILE A 271 -13.35 -8.61 13.06
C ILE A 271 -11.89 -8.23 13.29
N GLU A 272 -11.04 -9.24 13.36
CA GLU A 272 -9.61 -9.13 13.57
C GLU A 272 -8.86 -10.19 12.77
N GLY A 273 -7.55 -10.01 12.64
CA GLY A 273 -6.66 -10.94 11.95
C GLY A 273 -5.96 -10.31 10.76
N ARG A 274 -5.20 -11.14 10.03
CA ARG A 274 -4.53 -10.72 8.81
C ARG A 274 -5.41 -11.03 7.61
N PHE A 275 -5.70 -10.03 6.80
CA PHE A 275 -6.53 -10.16 5.61
C PHE A 275 -5.71 -9.90 4.35
N PHE A 276 -5.87 -10.77 3.36
CA PHE A 276 -5.23 -10.67 2.05
C PHE A 276 -6.32 -10.49 1.01
N VAL A 277 -6.34 -9.33 0.37
CA VAL A 277 -7.31 -8.99 -0.67
C VAL A 277 -6.66 -9.20 -2.03
N ARG A 278 -7.18 -10.15 -2.80
CA ARG A 278 -6.70 -10.47 -4.14
C ARG A 278 -7.76 -10.22 -5.19
N THR A 279 -7.35 -9.75 -6.36
CA THR A 279 -8.20 -9.75 -7.56
C THR A 279 -8.48 -11.18 -8.04
N SER A 280 -9.42 -11.33 -8.97
CA SER A 280 -9.76 -12.63 -9.59
C SER A 280 -8.61 -13.32 -10.32
N ASP A 281 -7.65 -12.57 -10.84
CA ASP A 281 -6.41 -13.06 -11.46
C ASP A 281 -5.27 -13.33 -10.45
N GLY A 282 -5.55 -13.17 -9.15
CA GLY A 282 -4.64 -13.57 -8.06
C GLY A 282 -3.66 -12.50 -7.61
N VAL A 283 -3.71 -11.29 -8.16
CA VAL A 283 -2.86 -10.17 -7.77
C VAL A 283 -3.22 -9.71 -6.36
N LEU A 284 -2.23 -9.63 -5.47
CA LEU A 284 -2.40 -9.09 -4.12
C LEU A 284 -2.53 -7.57 -4.18
N VAL A 285 -3.69 -7.06 -3.81
CA VAL A 285 -4.00 -5.62 -3.82
C VAL A 285 -3.70 -4.99 -2.47
N SER A 286 -4.03 -5.68 -1.39
CA SER A 286 -3.80 -5.20 -0.03
C SER A 286 -3.61 -6.35 0.94
N GLU A 287 -2.67 -6.18 1.86
CA GLU A 287 -2.52 -7.01 3.06
C GLU A 287 -2.76 -6.11 4.28
N VAL A 288 -3.76 -6.42 5.10
CA VAL A 288 -4.11 -5.62 6.27
C VAL A 288 -4.08 -6.44 7.54
N ASN A 289 -3.36 -5.96 8.56
CA ASN A 289 -3.41 -6.50 9.91
C ASN A 289 -4.45 -5.74 10.72
N LYS A 290 -5.67 -6.27 10.78
CA LYS A 290 -6.80 -5.63 11.43
C LYS A 290 -6.89 -6.04 12.89
N GLN A 291 -6.77 -5.06 13.79
CA GLN A 291 -7.00 -5.26 15.23
C GLN A 291 -8.49 -5.14 15.58
N ARG A 292 -8.95 -5.88 16.58
CA ARG A 292 -10.31 -5.73 17.11
C ARG A 292 -10.49 -4.36 17.78
N GLY A 293 -11.69 -3.81 17.72
CA GLY A 293 -12.12 -2.62 18.47
C GLY A 293 -12.37 -1.38 17.62
N SER A 294 -11.69 -1.24 16.48
CA SER A 294 -11.92 -0.14 15.52
C SER A 294 -12.49 -0.66 14.21
N LYS A 295 -13.34 0.11 13.52
CA LYS A 295 -13.67 -0.17 12.12
C LYS A 295 -12.46 0.17 11.23
N MET A 296 -12.35 -0.46 10.07
CA MET A 296 -11.40 -0.08 9.01
C MET A 296 -12.13 -0.09 7.67
N SER A 297 -11.85 0.89 6.82
CA SER A 297 -12.42 1.00 5.48
C SER A 297 -11.29 0.87 4.45
N LEU A 298 -11.52 0.12 3.37
CA LEU A 298 -10.56 -0.06 2.30
C LEU A 298 -11.23 0.24 0.95
N ALA A 299 -10.76 1.27 0.27
CA ALA A 299 -11.22 1.65 -1.07
C ALA A 299 -10.55 0.83 -2.16
N LEU A 300 -11.39 0.24 -2.99
CA LEU A 300 -11.00 -0.63 -4.09
C LEU A 300 -11.84 -0.26 -5.33
N ASN A 301 -11.33 -0.62 -6.50
CA ASN A 301 -12.07 -0.42 -7.74
C ASN A 301 -13.16 -1.49 -7.85
N GLN A 302 -14.16 -1.23 -8.69
CA GLN A 302 -15.17 -2.26 -8.97
C GLN A 302 -14.51 -3.53 -9.52
N GLY A 303 -14.98 -4.70 -9.10
CA GLY A 303 -14.36 -5.97 -9.49
C GLY A 303 -14.71 -7.14 -8.59
N TYR A 304 -14.15 -8.30 -8.92
CA TYR A 304 -14.28 -9.52 -8.11
C TYR A 304 -13.00 -9.73 -7.30
N TYR A 305 -13.19 -9.90 -5.99
CA TYR A 305 -12.09 -10.07 -5.06
C TYR A 305 -12.26 -11.33 -4.22
N THR A 306 -11.15 -11.98 -3.93
CA THR A 306 -11.04 -13.03 -2.93
C THR A 306 -10.34 -12.45 -1.71
N ILE A 307 -10.92 -12.67 -0.53
CA ILE A 307 -10.37 -12.20 0.74
C ILE A 307 -10.04 -13.42 1.58
N ILE A 308 -8.75 -13.63 1.86
CA ILE A 308 -8.28 -14.64 2.78
C ILE A 308 -8.08 -13.99 4.15
N SER A 309 -8.60 -14.58 5.21
CA SER A 309 -8.35 -14.17 6.59
C SER A 309 -7.54 -15.25 7.31
N ILE A 310 -6.53 -14.82 8.07
CA ILE A 310 -5.74 -15.66 8.96
C ILE A 310 -5.89 -15.14 10.39
N ILE A 311 -6.50 -15.94 11.25
CA ILE A 311 -6.73 -15.63 12.68
C ILE A 311 -6.50 -16.89 13.53
N GLY A 312 -5.66 -16.80 14.55
CA GLY A 312 -5.41 -17.93 15.47
C GLY A 312 -4.97 -19.23 14.79
N GLY A 313 -4.25 -19.14 13.66
CA GLY A 313 -3.84 -20.30 12.84
C GLY A 313 -4.93 -20.86 11.91
N LEU A 314 -6.16 -20.38 12.02
CA LEU A 314 -7.25 -20.73 11.11
C LEU A 314 -7.18 -19.85 9.86
N THR A 315 -7.18 -20.49 8.69
CA THR A 315 -7.29 -19.80 7.40
C THR A 315 -8.72 -19.93 6.90
N GLN A 316 -9.31 -18.80 6.55
CA GLN A 316 -10.67 -18.73 6.02
C GLN A 316 -10.69 -17.86 4.77
N GLN A 317 -11.73 -18.01 3.95
CA GLN A 317 -11.87 -17.27 2.72
C GLN A 317 -13.32 -16.79 2.52
N THR A 318 -13.45 -15.63 1.90
CA THR A 318 -14.70 -15.17 1.29
C THR A 318 -14.42 -14.57 -0.09
N SER A 319 -15.48 -14.32 -0.86
CA SER A 319 -15.40 -13.64 -2.15
C SER A 319 -16.44 -12.52 -2.21
N VAL A 320 -16.01 -11.36 -2.70
CA VAL A 320 -16.87 -10.18 -2.82
C VAL A 320 -16.86 -9.67 -4.26
N SER A 321 -18.04 -9.25 -4.73
CA SER A 321 -18.19 -8.57 -6.03
C SER A 321 -18.50 -7.11 -5.74
N LEU A 322 -17.48 -6.27 -5.88
CA LEU A 322 -17.59 -4.84 -5.64
C LEU A 322 -18.18 -4.13 -6.86
N ARG A 323 -19.19 -3.31 -6.62
CA ARG A 323 -19.88 -2.49 -7.61
C ARG A 323 -19.68 -1.01 -7.27
N SER A 324 -19.63 -0.18 -8.31
CA SER A 324 -19.56 1.27 -8.16
C SER A 324 -20.68 1.81 -7.26
N GLY A 325 -20.33 2.71 -6.34
CA GLY A 325 -21.22 3.35 -5.37
C GLY A 325 -21.67 2.47 -4.20
N VAL A 326 -21.06 1.29 -3.99
CA VAL A 326 -21.50 0.35 -2.96
C VAL A 326 -20.43 0.17 -1.87
N THR A 327 -20.88 0.30 -0.62
CA THR A 327 -20.11 -0.08 0.58
C THR A 327 -20.46 -1.52 0.98
N TYR A 328 -19.45 -2.38 1.08
CA TYR A 328 -19.57 -3.78 1.46
C TYR A 328 -19.12 -3.97 2.90
N LEU A 329 -20.07 -4.22 3.79
CA LEU A 329 -19.78 -4.55 5.18
C LEU A 329 -19.44 -6.04 5.30
N LEU A 330 -18.20 -6.37 5.65
CA LEU A 330 -17.81 -7.75 5.91
C LEU A 330 -18.40 -8.24 7.23
N SER A 331 -18.73 -9.52 7.30
CA SER A 331 -19.09 -10.22 8.51
C SER A 331 -18.18 -11.43 8.71
N SER A 332 -17.90 -11.81 9.96
CA SER A 332 -17.24 -13.09 10.26
C SER A 332 -18.00 -14.29 9.68
N ARG A 333 -19.31 -14.16 9.44
CA ARG A 333 -20.15 -15.20 8.83
C ARG A 333 -19.95 -15.36 7.32
N ASP A 334 -19.34 -14.39 6.66
CA ASP A 334 -19.07 -14.45 5.22
C ASP A 334 -17.89 -15.36 4.91
N PHE A 335 -17.08 -15.68 5.92
CA PHE A 335 -15.86 -16.46 5.79
C PHE A 335 -16.10 -17.95 6.01
N VAL A 336 -15.58 -18.75 5.08
CA VAL A 336 -15.61 -20.22 5.14
C VAL A 336 -14.19 -20.74 5.37
N PRO A 337 -13.96 -21.67 6.31
CA PRO A 337 -12.66 -22.30 6.50
C PRO A 337 -12.14 -22.94 5.21
N VAL A 338 -10.85 -22.75 4.92
CA VAL A 338 -10.16 -23.40 3.80
C VAL A 338 -9.08 -24.34 4.32
N GLN A 339 -8.93 -25.50 3.69
CA GLN A 339 -7.85 -26.42 4.06
C GLN A 339 -6.50 -25.79 3.74
N THR A 340 -5.63 -25.71 4.74
CA THR A 340 -4.24 -25.31 4.57
C THR A 340 -3.44 -26.54 4.13
N PHE A 341 -2.78 -26.47 2.98
CA PHE A 341 -1.88 -27.54 2.55
C PHE A 341 -0.50 -27.30 3.16
N SER A 342 0.01 -28.27 3.91
CA SER A 342 1.42 -28.30 4.30
C SER A 342 2.26 -28.69 3.09
N GLY A 343 3.00 -27.74 2.53
CA GLY A 343 4.03 -28.05 1.54
C GLY A 343 5.23 -28.71 2.22
N ARG A 344 5.68 -29.86 1.72
CA ARG A 344 7.00 -30.38 2.10
C ARG A 344 8.09 -29.52 1.44
N PRO A 345 9.08 -29.00 2.18
CA PRO A 345 10.22 -28.33 1.56
C PRO A 345 10.94 -29.32 0.64
N ARG A 346 11.23 -28.92 -0.60
CA ARG A 346 12.10 -29.71 -1.48
C ARG A 346 13.52 -29.64 -0.94
N GLY A 347 14.09 -30.80 -0.62
CA GLY A 347 15.51 -30.95 -0.21
C GLY A 347 15.78 -31.23 1.26
N GLY A 348 14.75 -31.36 2.11
CA GLY A 348 14.95 -31.84 3.48
C GLY A 348 15.27 -33.34 3.51
N THR A 349 16.45 -33.71 4.00
CA THR A 349 16.73 -35.09 4.44
C THR A 349 15.71 -35.48 5.51
N GLU A 350 15.19 -36.71 5.46
CA GLU A 350 14.28 -37.27 6.46
C GLU A 350 14.78 -36.98 7.88
N GLU A 351 14.21 -35.99 8.56
CA GLU A 351 14.20 -35.99 10.01
C GLU A 351 13.19 -37.05 10.43
N LYS A 352 13.73 -38.18 10.91
CA LYS A 352 12.95 -39.15 11.66
C LYS A 352 12.25 -38.40 12.80
N PRO A 353 10.96 -38.67 13.06
CA PRO A 353 10.26 -37.97 14.12
C PRO A 353 10.99 -38.22 15.45
N ASP A 354 11.44 -37.14 16.08
CA ASP A 354 11.85 -37.16 17.48
C ASP A 354 10.63 -37.56 18.29
N ILE A 355 10.66 -38.78 18.81
CA ILE A 355 9.70 -39.25 19.81
C ILE A 355 10.04 -38.50 21.08
N TYR A 356 9.42 -37.34 21.26
CA TYR A 356 9.38 -36.65 22.55
C TYR A 356 8.47 -37.47 23.48
N THR A 357 9.05 -38.40 24.24
CA THR A 357 8.34 -39.08 25.32
C THR A 357 8.14 -38.10 26.47
N ASP A 358 7.06 -37.33 26.43
CA ASP A 358 6.59 -36.62 27.61
C ASP A 358 6.06 -37.65 28.62
N ARG A 359 6.80 -37.85 29.70
CA ARG A 359 6.31 -38.58 30.88
C ARG A 359 5.30 -37.68 31.59
N TYR A 360 4.02 -37.90 31.35
CA TYR A 360 2.98 -37.54 32.31
C TYR A 360 2.56 -38.79 33.11
N PRO A 361 2.34 -38.66 34.44
CA PRO A 361 2.07 -39.78 35.31
C PRO A 361 0.69 -40.40 35.06
N ASP A 362 0.64 -41.72 35.24
CA ASP A 362 -0.52 -42.60 35.12
C ASP A 362 -1.83 -42.04 35.69
N ILE A 363 -2.87 -42.02 34.85
CA ILE A 363 -4.27 -42.11 35.27
C ILE A 363 -4.96 -43.21 34.44
N ASN A 364 -4.94 -44.43 34.96
CA ASN A 364 -5.93 -45.50 34.70
C ASN A 364 -7.36 -44.91 34.89
N THR A 365 -8.43 -45.21 34.16
CA THR A 365 -8.79 -46.37 33.34
C THR A 365 -10.10 -46.08 32.59
N ASN A 366 -10.27 -46.74 31.44
CA ASN A 366 -11.51 -47.24 30.81
C ASN A 366 -12.36 -46.35 29.85
N ARG A 367 -12.13 -46.64 28.56
CA ARG A 367 -13.07 -46.96 27.45
C ARG A 367 -14.28 -46.03 27.21
N ASN A 368 -14.31 -45.43 26.02
CA ASN A 368 -15.32 -45.74 25.00
C ASN A 368 -14.82 -45.32 23.60
N GLU A 369 -14.97 -46.24 22.65
CA GLU A 369 -14.64 -46.13 21.23
C GLU A 369 -15.41 -44.98 20.57
N ILE A 370 -14.74 -44.17 19.73
CA ILE A 370 -15.39 -43.25 18.79
C ILE A 370 -15.06 -43.71 17.38
N MET A 371 -16.06 -44.27 16.71
CA MET A 371 -16.04 -44.67 15.29
C MET A 371 -15.94 -43.45 14.39
N LEU A 372 -14.95 -43.40 13.50
CA LEU A 372 -14.82 -42.39 12.45
C LEU A 372 -15.53 -42.87 11.18
N ILE A 373 -16.63 -42.22 10.79
CA ILE A 373 -17.33 -42.48 9.51
C ILE A 373 -16.91 -41.38 8.52
N ILE A 374 -16.16 -41.74 7.48
CA ILE A 374 -15.85 -40.86 6.35
C ILE A 374 -16.86 -41.14 5.24
N THR A 375 -17.58 -40.10 4.79
CA THR A 375 -18.51 -40.19 3.65
C THR A 375 -17.96 -39.35 2.49
N ASN A 376 -17.78 -39.96 1.33
CA ASN A 376 -17.44 -39.21 0.11
C ASN A 376 -18.72 -38.79 -0.66
N ALA A 377 -18.56 -37.90 -1.64
CA ALA A 377 -19.66 -37.30 -2.41
C ALA A 377 -20.46 -38.27 -3.32
N ALA A 378 -20.25 -39.60 -3.18
CA ALA A 378 -21.04 -40.63 -3.85
C ALA A 378 -21.78 -41.58 -2.89
N GLY A 379 -21.77 -41.33 -1.57
CA GLY A 379 -22.65 -41.99 -0.61
C GLY A 379 -22.31 -43.45 -0.27
N ILE A 380 -21.06 -43.88 -0.41
CA ILE A 380 -20.60 -45.22 0.00
C ILE A 380 -19.73 -45.12 1.25
N SER A 381 -20.10 -45.87 2.30
CA SER A 381 -19.40 -45.94 3.59
C SER A 381 -18.37 -47.08 3.60
N TYR A 382 -17.17 -46.83 4.15
CA TYR A 382 -16.14 -47.85 4.35
C TYR A 382 -15.73 -47.90 5.83
N ASN A 383 -15.43 -49.11 6.31
CA ASN A 383 -14.80 -49.36 7.61
C ASN A 383 -13.27 -49.41 7.40
N VAL A 384 -12.51 -48.62 8.14
CA VAL A 384 -11.04 -48.65 8.08
C VAL A 384 -10.53 -49.23 9.40
N ASP A 385 -10.16 -50.50 9.39
CA ASP A 385 -9.29 -51.07 10.43
C ASP A 385 -7.84 -50.73 10.07
N GLU A 386 -7.13 -50.07 10.99
CA GLU A 386 -5.69 -49.86 10.95
C GLU A 386 -4.97 -51.21 11.08
N ASP A 387 -4.68 -51.88 9.95
CA ASP A 387 -3.51 -52.76 9.76
C ASP A 387 -3.66 -53.63 8.51
N LYS A 388 -3.60 -53.07 7.29
CA LYS A 388 -3.14 -53.83 6.08
C LYS A 388 -2.47 -52.91 5.06
N THR A 389 -1.18 -53.14 4.86
CA THR A 389 -0.40 -52.71 3.70
C THR A 389 -1.04 -53.25 2.40
N PHE A 390 -1.27 -52.39 1.42
CA PHE A 390 -1.58 -52.81 0.05
C PHE A 390 -0.51 -52.31 -0.91
N VAL A 391 0.29 -53.28 -1.38
CA VAL A 391 1.07 -53.22 -2.62
C VAL A 391 0.08 -53.40 -3.76
N GLN A 392 0.13 -52.55 -4.79
CA GLN A 392 -0.60 -52.77 -6.03
C GLN A 392 0.41 -52.92 -7.18
N GLU A 393 0.65 -54.18 -7.56
CA GLU A 393 1.25 -54.55 -8.83
C GLU A 393 0.31 -54.21 -9.99
N SER A 394 0.94 -53.78 -11.08
CA SER A 394 0.37 -53.55 -12.39
C SER A 394 -0.20 -54.83 -12.98
N ASP A 395 -1.39 -54.76 -13.57
CA ASP A 395 -1.71 -55.68 -14.67
C ASP A 395 -2.50 -55.01 -15.79
N ALA A 396 -2.00 -55.31 -16.99
CA ALA A 396 -2.38 -54.80 -18.28
C ALA A 396 -3.66 -55.47 -18.80
N TRP A 397 -4.50 -54.72 -19.52
CA TRP A 397 -5.41 -55.32 -20.50
C TRP A 397 -5.50 -54.45 -21.76
N ASN A 398 -5.03 -55.04 -22.86
CA ASN A 398 -5.22 -54.58 -24.23
C ASN A 398 -5.81 -55.76 -25.04
N PHE A 399 -6.93 -55.46 -25.71
CA PHE A 399 -7.53 -56.05 -26.91
C PHE A 399 -8.21 -57.43 -26.98
N ARG A 400 -9.42 -57.32 -27.57
CA ARG A 400 -10.35 -58.27 -28.23
C ARG A 400 -11.40 -58.98 -27.40
#